data_AF-A0A1Y5TCE2-F1
#
_entry.id   AF-A0A1Y5TCE2-F1
#
_cell.length_a   1.000
_cell.length_b   1.000
_cell.length_c   1.000
_cell.angle_alpha   90.00
_cell.angle_beta   90.00
_cell.angle_gamma   90.00
#
_symmetry.space_group_name_H-M   'P 1'
#
loop_
_entity.id
_entity.type
_entity.pdbx_description
1 polymer ?
#
loop_
_entity_poly.entity_id
_entity_poly.type
_entity_poly.pdbx_seq_one_letter_code
_entity_poly.pdbx_strand_id
1 'polypeptide(L)'
;MTDWMDNPWFLGIWVALALPSLALVAWDLHRNNAHLISLMKVVWLLTVAYSGPIGLLIYWRTGRKEIPDDSIWRRSFRSVAHCYSGCGLGEIVGVTIAVGIFAMGNTGTALLTFTLAYMTGFGLTLGPLM
;
A
#
# COMPACT_ATOMS: atom_id res chain seq x y z
N MET A 1 26.83 -3.79 -6.84
CA MET A 1 26.23 -4.85 -6.00
C MET A 1 24.71 -4.66 -5.92
N THR A 2 24.05 -4.23 -7.02
CA THR A 2 22.58 -4.17 -7.20
C THR A 2 22.19 -4.26 -8.68
N ASP A 3 23.08 -4.76 -9.54
CA ASP A 3 22.99 -4.65 -11.00
C ASP A 3 21.79 -5.42 -11.59
N TRP A 4 21.13 -6.25 -10.77
CA TRP A 4 19.96 -7.03 -11.13
C TRP A 4 18.64 -6.29 -10.87
N MET A 5 18.58 -5.32 -9.94
CA MET A 5 17.37 -4.57 -9.63
C MET A 5 17.12 -3.46 -10.66
N ASP A 6 18.20 -2.91 -11.22
CA ASP A 6 18.14 -1.92 -12.30
C ASP A 6 18.01 -2.58 -13.68
N ASN A 7 17.90 -3.91 -13.72
CA ASN A 7 17.75 -4.65 -14.97
C ASN A 7 16.37 -4.35 -15.60
N PRO A 8 16.32 -3.84 -16.84
CA PRO A 8 15.06 -3.45 -17.49
C PRO A 8 14.10 -4.64 -17.66
N TRP A 9 14.62 -5.88 -17.78
CA TRP A 9 13.77 -7.07 -17.81
C TRP A 9 13.10 -7.33 -16.48
N PHE A 10 13.82 -7.16 -15.36
CA PHE A 10 13.26 -7.33 -14.02
C PHE A 10 12.14 -6.32 -13.78
N LEU A 11 12.39 -5.04 -14.06
CA LEU A 11 11.40 -3.97 -13.95
C LEU A 11 10.21 -4.20 -14.87
N GLY A 12 10.45 -4.58 -16.13
CA GLY A 12 9.41 -4.87 -17.10
C GLY A 12 8.50 -6.01 -16.66
N ILE A 13 9.08 -7.12 -16.20
CA ILE A 13 8.33 -8.26 -15.65
C ILE A 13 7.54 -7.84 -14.41
N TRP A 14 8.17 -7.09 -13.50
CA TRP A 14 7.51 -6.62 -12.29
C TRP A 14 6.28 -5.76 -12.60
N VAL A 15 6.41 -4.77 -13.50
CA VAL A 15 5.28 -3.92 -13.95
C VAL A 15 4.20 -4.75 -14.63
N ALA A 16 4.59 -5.69 -15.50
CA ALA A 16 3.66 -6.59 -16.19
C ALA A 16 2.88 -7.49 -15.22
N LEU A 17 3.40 -7.77 -14.02
CA LEU A 17 2.67 -8.49 -12.96
C LEU A 17 1.89 -7.55 -12.04
N ALA A 18 2.42 -6.36 -11.75
CA ALA A 18 1.81 -5.39 -10.84
C ALA A 18 0.52 -4.79 -11.41
N LEU A 19 0.49 -4.43 -12.70
CA LEU A 19 -0.68 -3.83 -13.34
C LEU A 19 -1.91 -4.77 -13.35
N PRO A 20 -1.79 -6.05 -13.78
CA PRO A 20 -2.88 -7.01 -13.63
C PRO A 20 -3.27 -7.22 -12.16
N SER A 21 -2.29 -7.26 -11.25
CA SER A 21 -2.60 -7.45 -9.82
C SER A 21 -3.47 -6.32 -9.27
N LEU A 22 -3.17 -5.08 -9.64
CA LEU A 22 -3.96 -3.92 -9.27
C LEU A 22 -5.36 -3.94 -9.89
N ALA A 23 -5.47 -4.30 -11.17
CA ALA A 23 -6.76 -4.45 -11.83
C ALA A 23 -7.62 -5.55 -11.18
N LEU A 24 -7.02 -6.69 -10.83
CA LEU A 24 -7.71 -7.81 -10.19
C LEU A 24 -8.24 -7.43 -8.80
N VAL A 25 -7.42 -6.79 -7.95
CA VAL A 25 -7.91 -6.37 -6.62
C VAL A 25 -9.00 -5.31 -6.75
N ALA A 26 -8.86 -4.36 -7.68
CA ALA A 26 -9.86 -3.32 -7.89
C ALA A 26 -11.20 -3.92 -8.35
N TRP A 27 -11.15 -4.86 -9.30
CA TRP A 27 -12.32 -5.59 -9.77
C TRP A 27 -12.97 -6.41 -8.66
N ASP A 28 -12.18 -7.16 -7.88
CA ASP A 28 -12.68 -8.01 -6.80
C ASP A 28 -13.31 -7.20 -5.66
N LEU A 29 -12.69 -6.07 -5.27
CA LEU A 29 -13.25 -5.13 -4.28
C LEU A 29 -14.56 -4.49 -4.74
N HIS A 30 -14.75 -4.31 -6.06
CA HIS A 30 -15.96 -3.71 -6.61
C HIS A 30 -17.09 -4.71 -6.83
N ARG A 31 -16.77 -5.97 -7.18
CA ARG A 31 -17.76 -7.00 -7.53
C ARG A 31 -18.08 -7.95 -6.38
N ASN A 32 -17.05 -8.52 -5.74
CA ASN A 32 -17.21 -9.59 -4.76
C ASN A 32 -17.17 -9.03 -3.32
N ASN A 33 -16.31 -8.04 -3.07
CA ASN A 33 -16.07 -7.47 -1.75
C ASN A 33 -16.63 -6.03 -1.61
N ALA A 34 -17.72 -5.72 -2.32
CA ALA A 34 -18.35 -4.40 -2.34
C ALA A 34 -18.92 -3.95 -0.98
N HIS A 35 -19.20 -4.91 -0.09
CA HIS A 35 -19.75 -4.67 1.24
C HIS A 35 -18.69 -4.20 2.26
N LEU A 36 -17.38 -4.26 1.93
CA LEU A 36 -16.34 -3.74 2.80
C LEU A 36 -16.47 -2.22 2.95
N ILE A 37 -16.13 -1.70 4.13
CA ILE A 37 -16.08 -0.25 4.40
C ILE A 37 -15.14 0.41 3.39
N SER A 38 -15.51 1.58 2.88
CA SER A 38 -14.76 2.32 1.84
C SER A 38 -13.27 2.45 2.15
N LEU A 39 -12.93 2.73 3.42
CA LEU A 39 -11.54 2.85 3.88
C LEU A 39 -10.73 1.56 3.64
N MET A 40 -11.31 0.39 3.92
CA MET A 40 -10.62 -0.89 3.74
C MET A 40 -10.34 -1.18 2.26
N LYS A 41 -11.22 -0.74 1.36
CA LYS A 41 -11.00 -0.86 -0.09
C LYS A 41 -9.78 -0.04 -0.53
N VAL A 42 -9.66 1.19 -0.02
CA VAL A 42 -8.50 2.07 -0.29
C VAL A 42 -7.21 1.44 0.24
N VAL A 43 -7.22 0.96 1.49
CA VAL A 43 -6.06 0.30 2.11
C VAL A 43 -5.55 -0.87 1.27
N TRP A 44 -6.45 -1.75 0.82
CA TRP A 44 -6.07 -2.87 -0.02
C TRP A 44 -5.58 -2.44 -1.41
N LEU A 45 -6.25 -1.47 -2.03
CA LEU A 45 -5.84 -0.95 -3.33
C LEU A 45 -4.41 -0.38 -3.26
N LEU A 46 -4.11 0.44 -2.25
CA LEU A 46 -2.78 1.01 -2.04
C LEU A 46 -1.74 -0.07 -1.72
N THR A 47 -2.09 -1.04 -0.87
CA THR A 47 -1.19 -2.15 -0.53
C THR A 47 -0.76 -2.92 -1.77
N VAL A 48 -1.71 -3.24 -2.67
CA VAL A 48 -1.43 -3.92 -3.95
C VAL A 48 -0.70 -3.00 -4.92
N ALA A 49 -1.04 -1.71 -4.98
CA ALA A 49 -0.33 -0.76 -5.82
C ALA A 49 1.17 -0.68 -5.47
N TYR A 50 1.51 -0.75 -4.18
CA TYR A 50 2.90 -0.63 -3.71
C TYR A 50 3.70 -1.93 -3.86
N SER A 51 3.04 -3.08 -3.69
CA SER A 51 3.72 -4.39 -3.59
C SER A 51 3.37 -5.36 -4.72
N GLY A 52 2.53 -4.95 -5.67
CA GLY A 52 2.11 -5.71 -6.84
C GLY A 52 1.52 -7.08 -6.49
N PRO A 53 2.05 -8.17 -7.08
CA PRO A 53 1.50 -9.52 -6.89
C PRO A 53 1.60 -10.01 -5.43
N ILE A 54 2.58 -9.53 -4.67
CA ILE A 54 2.74 -9.91 -3.25
C ILE A 54 1.59 -9.32 -2.42
N GLY A 55 1.24 -8.05 -2.65
CA GLY A 55 0.08 -7.43 -1.99
C GLY A 55 -1.22 -8.13 -2.35
N LEU A 56 -1.38 -8.52 -3.61
CA LEU A 56 -2.58 -9.24 -4.07
C LEU A 56 -2.71 -10.59 -3.36
N LEU A 57 -1.60 -11.32 -3.22
CA LEU A 57 -1.56 -12.59 -2.47
C LEU A 57 -2.00 -12.39 -1.01
N ILE A 58 -1.51 -11.34 -0.35
CA ILE A 58 -1.88 -11.01 1.03
C ILE A 58 -3.37 -10.68 1.10
N TYR A 59 -3.86 -9.79 0.23
CA TYR A 59 -5.29 -9.46 0.12
C TYR A 59 -6.16 -10.73 -0.01
N TRP A 60 -5.81 -11.62 -0.93
CA TRP A 60 -6.58 -12.84 -1.15
C TRP A 60 -6.62 -13.78 0.05
N ARG A 61 -5.58 -13.76 0.88
CA ARG A 61 -5.49 -14.57 2.08
C ARG A 61 -6.00 -13.90 3.35
N THR A 62 -6.16 -12.58 3.42
CA THR A 62 -6.54 -11.94 4.70
C THR A 62 -7.63 -10.88 4.57
N GLY A 63 -7.88 -10.36 3.37
CA GLY A 63 -8.76 -9.21 3.12
C GLY A 63 -10.18 -9.53 2.71
N ARG A 64 -10.46 -10.77 2.29
CA ARG A 64 -11.77 -11.17 1.76
C ARG A 64 -12.74 -11.67 2.82
N LYS A 65 -14.04 -11.43 2.61
CA LYS A 65 -15.09 -11.87 3.54
C LYS A 65 -15.37 -13.36 3.51
N GLU A 66 -15.06 -14.06 2.41
CA GLU A 66 -15.33 -15.51 2.32
C GLU A 66 -14.45 -16.34 3.26
N ILE A 67 -13.50 -15.72 3.96
CA ILE A 67 -12.63 -16.38 4.93
C ILE A 67 -13.38 -16.49 6.27
N PRO A 68 -13.76 -17.70 6.72
CA PRO A 68 -14.60 -17.87 7.91
C PRO A 68 -13.82 -17.72 9.23
N ASP A 69 -12.50 -17.88 9.20
CA ASP A 69 -11.63 -17.82 10.39
C ASP A 69 -10.80 -16.53 10.42
N ASP A 70 -10.88 -15.80 11.55
CA ASP A 70 -10.09 -14.59 11.82
C ASP A 70 -8.94 -14.88 12.81
N SER A 71 -8.09 -15.84 12.45
CA SER A 71 -6.84 -16.11 13.19
C SER A 71 -5.96 -14.85 13.36
N ILE A 72 -5.17 -14.85 14.45
CA ILE A 72 -4.33 -13.71 14.84
C ILE A 72 -3.43 -13.21 13.71
N TRP A 73 -2.84 -14.10 12.91
CA TRP A 73 -1.94 -13.70 11.83
C TRP A 73 -2.69 -12.91 10.75
N ARG A 74 -3.91 -13.33 10.35
CA ARG A 74 -4.72 -12.61 9.35
C ARG A 74 -5.09 -11.23 9.85
N ARG A 75 -5.44 -11.14 11.13
CA ARG A 75 -5.72 -9.88 11.81
C ARG A 75 -4.51 -8.96 11.84
N SER A 76 -3.32 -9.50 12.14
CA SER A 76 -2.05 -8.76 12.09
C SER A 76 -1.76 -8.23 10.69
N PHE A 77 -1.92 -9.02 9.63
CA PHE A 77 -1.72 -8.54 8.26
C PHE A 77 -2.70 -7.43 7.87
N ARG A 78 -3.96 -7.53 8.29
CA ARG A 78 -4.93 -6.44 8.09
C ARG A 78 -4.50 -5.17 8.81
N SER A 79 -4.07 -5.29 10.07
CA SER A 79 -3.55 -4.15 10.84
C SER A 79 -2.31 -3.53 10.19
N VAL A 80 -1.36 -4.34 9.75
CA VAL A 80 -0.16 -3.86 9.04
C VAL A 80 -0.53 -3.20 7.71
N ALA A 81 -1.53 -3.71 6.99
CA ALA A 81 -1.96 -3.08 5.74
C ALA A 81 -2.45 -1.63 5.95
N HIS A 82 -3.11 -1.32 7.08
CA HIS A 82 -3.50 0.05 7.42
C HIS A 82 -2.30 0.99 7.56
N CYS A 83 -1.30 0.62 8.37
CA CYS A 83 -0.14 1.47 8.56
C CYS A 83 0.75 1.51 7.31
N TYR A 84 0.96 0.38 6.64
CA TYR A 84 1.77 0.27 5.42
C TYR A 84 1.22 1.14 4.29
N SER A 85 -0.09 1.06 4.02
CA SER A 85 -0.72 1.87 2.97
C SER A 85 -0.63 3.37 3.28
N GLY A 86 -0.80 3.76 4.54
CA GLY A 86 -0.70 5.16 4.97
C GLY A 86 0.72 5.72 4.96
N CYS A 87 1.71 4.96 5.46
CA CYS A 87 3.11 5.35 5.41
C CYS A 87 3.57 5.55 3.97
N GLY A 88 3.25 4.61 3.07
CA GLY A 88 3.60 4.72 1.65
C GLY A 88 2.95 5.93 0.97
N LEU A 89 1.67 6.22 1.30
CA LEU A 89 1.00 7.40 0.76
C LEU A 89 1.67 8.70 1.23
N GLY A 90 1.97 8.80 2.53
CA GLY A 90 2.64 9.97 3.10
C GLY A 90 4.04 10.18 2.53
N GLU A 91 4.80 9.11 2.29
CA GLU A 91 6.11 9.17 1.64
C GLU A 91 6.01 9.72 0.21
N ILE A 92 5.10 9.17 -0.62
CA ILE A 92 4.90 9.60 -2.01
C ILE A 92 4.52 11.08 -2.07
N VAL A 93 3.58 11.50 -1.22
CA VAL A 93 3.17 12.91 -1.12
C VAL A 93 4.33 13.78 -0.66
N GLY A 94 5.08 13.34 0.36
CA GLY A 94 6.22 14.07 0.89
C GLY A 94 7.33 14.27 -0.13
N VAL A 95 7.70 13.24 -0.89
CA VAL A 95 8.75 13.35 -1.92
C VAL A 95 8.29 14.27 -3.04
N THR A 96 7.04 14.14 -3.47
CA THR A 96 6.46 15.00 -4.50
C THR A 96 6.52 16.48 -4.10
N ILE A 97 6.21 16.80 -2.84
CA ILE A 97 6.27 18.16 -2.32
C ILE A 97 7.72 18.61 -2.13
N ALA A 98 8.53 17.86 -1.38
CA ALA A 98 9.89 18.27 -1.03
C ALA A 98 10.78 18.41 -2.26
N VAL A 99 10.84 17.39 -3.11
CA VAL A 99 11.75 17.35 -4.25
C VAL A 99 11.09 17.94 -5.49
N GLY A 100 9.85 17.55 -5.78
CA GLY A 100 9.17 17.95 -7.01
C GLY A 100 8.73 19.41 -7.05
N ILE A 101 8.29 19.97 -5.91
CA ILE A 101 7.79 21.36 -5.86
C ILE A 101 8.84 22.31 -5.29
N PHE A 102 9.46 21.94 -4.17
CA PHE A 102 10.36 22.85 -3.43
C PHE A 102 11.86 22.62 -3.68
N ALA A 103 12.24 21.56 -4.40
CA ALA A 103 13.63 21.18 -4.65
C ALA A 103 14.52 21.18 -3.38
N MET A 104 13.98 20.65 -2.27
CA MET A 104 14.67 20.60 -0.98
C MET A 104 15.91 19.69 -1.03
N GLY A 105 16.91 20.03 -0.22
CA GLY A 105 18.05 19.16 0.04
C GLY A 105 17.68 17.92 0.87
N ASN A 106 18.62 16.96 0.96
CA ASN A 106 18.36 15.62 1.53
C ASN A 106 17.74 15.64 2.94
N THR A 107 18.25 16.48 3.84
CA THR A 107 17.72 16.61 5.22
C THR A 107 16.29 17.12 5.25
N GLY A 108 15.96 18.12 4.42
CA GLY A 108 14.61 18.68 4.34
C GLY A 108 13.62 17.67 3.79
N THR A 109 14.01 16.97 2.72
CA THR A 109 13.22 15.88 2.14
C THR A 109 12.95 14.78 3.15
N ALA A 110 14.00 14.26 3.82
CA ALA A 110 13.86 13.20 4.80
C ALA A 110 12.95 13.58 5.98
N LEU A 111 13.07 14.81 6.50
CA LEU A 111 12.22 15.29 7.58
C LEU A 111 10.75 15.37 7.14
N LEU A 112 10.49 15.93 5.96
CA LEU A 112 9.12 16.09 5.46
C LEU A 112 8.48 14.74 5.14
N THR A 113 9.18 13.87 4.43
CA THR A 113 8.64 12.56 4.03
C THR A 113 8.37 11.68 5.24
N PHE A 114 9.31 11.63 6.19
CA PHE A 114 9.13 10.89 7.44
C PHE A 114 7.94 11.41 8.26
N THR A 115 7.81 12.74 8.38
CA THR A 115 6.70 13.35 9.14
C THR A 115 5.35 13.01 8.51
N LEU A 116 5.23 13.15 7.19
CA LEU A 116 3.99 12.84 6.47
C LEU A 116 3.67 11.35 6.51
N ALA A 117 4.67 10.48 6.29
CA ALA A 117 4.52 9.03 6.40
C ALA A 117 4.01 8.63 7.79
N TYR A 118 4.59 9.19 8.86
CA TYR A 118 4.14 8.92 10.23
C TYR A 118 2.70 9.39 10.48
N MET A 119 2.37 10.63 10.13
CA MET A 119 1.03 11.20 10.35
C MET A 119 -0.05 10.42 9.59
N THR A 120 0.18 10.12 8.32
CA THR A 120 -0.77 9.40 7.48
C THR A 120 -0.89 7.93 7.87
N GLY A 121 0.23 7.24 8.15
CA GLY A 121 0.24 5.86 8.62
C GLY A 121 -0.47 5.68 9.97
N PHE A 122 -0.19 6.56 10.92
CA PHE A 122 -0.84 6.54 12.23
C PHE A 122 -2.33 6.90 12.13
N GLY A 123 -2.68 7.93 11.36
CA GLY A 123 -4.07 8.36 11.17
C GLY A 123 -4.95 7.29 10.54
N LEU A 124 -4.46 6.57 9.54
CA LEU A 124 -5.16 5.44 8.91
C LEU A 124 -5.35 4.23 9.84
N THR A 125 -4.50 4.11 10.87
CA THR A 125 -4.57 3.03 11.86
C THR A 125 -5.52 3.38 13.02
N LEU A 126 -5.52 4.64 13.47
CA LEU A 126 -6.41 5.09 14.55
C LEU A 126 -7.82 5.42 14.10
N GLY A 127 -8.01 5.89 12.86
CA GLY A 127 -9.33 6.32 12.36
C GLY A 127 -10.45 5.29 12.57
N PRO A 128 -10.22 3.98 12.35
CA PRO A 128 -11.24 2.95 12.61
C PRO A 128 -11.58 2.69 14.09
N LEU A 129 -10.81 3.24 15.03
CA LEU A 129 -10.97 3.04 16.48
C LEU A 129 -11.69 4.20 17.18
N MET A 130 -11.94 5.31 16.47
CA MET A 130 -12.67 6.48 16.94
C MET A 130 -14.08 6.50 16.37
#